data_AF-A0A5D2KF61-F1
#
_entry.id   AF-A0A5D2KF61-F1
#
_cell.length_a   1.000
_cell.length_b   1.000
_cell.length_c   1.000
_cell.angle_alpha   90.00
_cell.angle_beta   90.00
_cell.angle_gamma   90.00
#
_symmetry.space_group_name_H-M   'P 1'
#
loop_
_entity.id
_entity.type
_entity.pdbx_description
1 polymer ?
#
loop_
_entity_poly.entity_id
_entity_poly.type
_entity_poly.pdbx_seq_one_letter_code
_entity_poly.pdbx_strand_id
1 'polypeptide(L)' 'MEEEQSEFRHRDQLPPDVLGLIFTNLSLQELLTVIPCVCKSWSKTVTGPY' A
#
# COMPACT_ATOMS: atom_id res chain seq x y z
N MET A 1 -19.80 -6.94 -18.13
CA MET A 1 -19.20 -5.64 -17.79
C MET A 1 -17.78 -5.95 -17.35
N GLU A 2 -16.96 -6.27 -18.34
CA GLU A 2 -15.52 -6.41 -18.17
C GLU A 2 -14.97 -5.02 -18.47
N GLU A 3 -14.32 -4.39 -17.50
CA GLU A 3 -13.33 -3.34 -17.72
C GLU A 3 -12.67 -3.02 -16.37
N GLU A 4 -11.33 -3.15 -16.35
CA GLU A 4 -10.42 -2.53 -15.37
C GLU A 4 -10.20 -3.19 -13.98
N GLN A 5 -10.03 -4.52 -13.91
CA GLN A 5 -9.42 -5.15 -12.73
C GLN A 5 -8.14 -5.96 -13.02
N SER A 6 -7.68 -5.96 -14.29
CA SER A 6 -6.55 -6.80 -14.70
C SER A 6 -5.17 -6.16 -14.45
N GLU A 7 -5.06 -4.83 -14.44
CA GLU A 7 -3.79 -4.12 -14.15
C GLU A 7 -3.49 -3.97 -12.65
N PHE A 8 -4.48 -4.24 -11.78
CA PHE A 8 -4.32 -4.30 -10.32
C PHE A 8 -3.83 -5.66 -9.80
N ARG A 9 -3.65 -6.67 -10.67
CA ARG A 9 -3.50 -8.08 -10.26
C ARG A 9 -2.19 -8.47 -9.57
N HIS A 10 -1.24 -7.58 -9.33
CA HIS A 10 0.02 -8.00 -8.67
C HIS A 10 0.71 -6.98 -7.74
N ARG A 11 0.11 -5.81 -7.45
CA ARG A 11 0.71 -4.86 -6.47
C ARG A 11 0.31 -5.10 -5.02
N ASP A 12 -0.76 -5.87 -4.78
CA ASP A 12 -1.30 -6.14 -3.44
C ASP A 12 -0.69 -7.37 -2.73
N GLN A 13 0.30 -8.06 -3.32
CA GLN A 13 0.89 -9.29 -2.78
C GLN A 13 2.28 -9.12 -2.15
N LEU A 14 2.65 -7.89 -1.75
CA LEU A 14 3.84 -7.72 -0.93
C LEU A 14 3.56 -8.17 0.50
N PRO A 15 4.41 -9.04 1.08
CA PRO A 15 4.30 -9.40 2.49
C PRO A 15 4.33 -8.13 3.35
N PRO A 16 3.55 -8.07 4.45
CA PRO A 16 3.57 -6.93 5.36
C PRO A 16 4.98 -6.63 5.89
N ASP A 17 5.85 -7.63 6.00
CA ASP A 17 7.25 -7.47 6.40
C ASP A 17 8.06 -6.64 5.39
N VAL A 18 7.83 -6.86 4.09
CA VAL A 18 8.49 -6.10 3.02
C VAL A 18 7.91 -4.69 2.93
N LEU A 19 6.60 -4.54 3.14
CA LEU A 19 5.95 -3.23 3.21
C LEU A 19 6.47 -2.40 4.39
N GLY A 20 6.63 -3.02 5.56
CA GLY A 20 7.23 -2.38 6.73
C GLY A 20 8.64 -1.87 6.45
N LEU A 21 9.45 -2.63 5.72
CA LEU A 21 10.80 -2.20 5.33
C LEU A 21 10.78 -1.04 4.32
N ILE A 22 9.79 -0.98 3.42
CA ILE A 22 9.63 0.18 2.52
C ILE A 22 9.21 1.40 3.34
N PHE A 23 8.27 1.24 4.28
CA PHE A 23 7.76 2.31 5.13
C PHE A 23 8.83 2.91 6.04
N THR A 24 9.80 2.12 6.51
CA THR A 24 10.93 2.64 7.30
C THR A 24 11.92 3.46 6.46
N ASN A 25 11.92 3.30 5.13
CA ASN A 25 12.73 4.10 4.22
C ASN A 25 12.02 5.37 3.72
N LEU A 26 10.76 5.57 4.10
CA LEU A 26 9.95 6.72 3.69
C LEU A 26 9.80 7.72 4.84
N SER A 27 9.61 8.99 4.47
CA SER A 27 9.25 10.01 5.43
C SER A 27 7.81 9.82 5.93
N LEU A 28 7.52 10.29 7.15
CA LEU A 28 6.16 10.28 7.71
C LEU A 28 5.14 10.93 6.75
N GLN A 29 5.57 11.97 6.03
CA GLN A 29 4.73 12.65 5.05
C GLN A 29 4.36 11.72 3.90
N GLU A 30 5.31 10.99 3.32
CA GLU A 30 5.04 10.04 2.25
C GLU A 30 4.19 8.87 2.74
N LEU A 31 4.44 8.39 3.96
CA LEU A 31 3.64 7.35 4.61
C LEU A 31 2.17 7.76 4.73
N LEU A 32 1.88 9.00 5.08
CA LEU A 32 0.51 9.46 5.32
C LEU A 32 -0.19 10.02 4.08
N THR A 33 0.56 10.45 3.06
CA THR A 33 -0.01 11.12 1.87
C THR A 33 0.11 10.29 0.60
N VAL A 34 1.23 9.59 0.41
CA VAL A 34 1.52 8.86 -0.83
C VAL A 34 1.05 7.42 -0.72
N ILE A 35 1.42 6.72 0.36
CA ILE A 35 1.11 5.30 0.56
C ILE A 35 -0.40 4.96 0.52
N PRO A 36 -1.32 5.76 1.14
CA PRO A 36 -2.75 5.47 1.08
C PRO A 36 -3.34 5.63 -0.33
N CYS A 37 -2.67 6.38 -1.21
CA CYS A 37 -3.10 6.62 -2.57
C CYS A 37 -2.64 5.53 -3.55
N VAL A 38 -1.73 4.62 -3.14
CA VAL A 38 -1.18 3.57 -4.03
C VAL A 38 -2.17 2.43 -4.25
N CYS A 39 -2.73 1.87 -3.18
CA CYS A 39 -3.78 0.86 -3.25
C CYS A 39 -4.51 0.72 -1.90
N LYS A 40 -5.70 0.11 -1.94
CA LYS A 40 -6.54 -0.11 -0.75
C LYS A 40 -5.86 -1.00 0.31
N SER A 41 -4.98 -1.91 -0.09
CA SER A 41 -4.26 -2.79 0.84
C SER A 41 -3.22 -2.02 1.65
N TRP A 42 -2.44 -1.15 0.99
CA TRP A 42 -1.42 -0.32 1.63
C TRP A 42 -2.04 0.76 2.54
N SER A 43 -3.15 1.34 2.10
CA SER A 43 -3.94 2.26 2.92
C SER A 43 -4.34 1.63 4.25
N LYS A 44 -4.81 0.37 4.24
CA LYS A 44 -5.17 -0.37 5.46
C LYS A 44 -3.97 -0.66 6.36
N THR A 45 -2.80 -0.91 5.78
CA THR A 45 -1.58 -1.16 6.57
C THR A 45 -1.13 0.09 7.33
N VAL A 46 -1.27 1.29 6.75
CA VAL A 46 -0.90 2.56 7.41
C VAL A 46 -1.96 3.06 8.40
N THR A 47 -3.24 2.80 8.12
CA THR A 47 -4.36 3.26 8.97
C THR A 47 -4.80 2.25 10.03
N GLY A 48 -4.21 1.05 10.04
CA GLY A 48 -4.48 0.04 11.06
C GLY A 48 -3.98 0.50 12.45
N PRO A 49 -4.75 0.30 13.52
CA PRO A 49 -4.23 0.44 14.86
C PRO A 49 -3.21 -0.69 15.07
N TYR A 50 -2.01 -0.34 15.52
CA TYR A 50 -0.97 -1.28 15.92
C TYR A 50 -1.50 -2.38 16.86
#